data_AF-A0A935B8P7-F1
#
_entry.id   AF-A0A935B8P7-F1
#
_cell.length_a   1.000
_cell.length_b   1.000
_cell.length_c   1.000
_cell.angle_alpha   90.00
_cell.angle_beta   90.00
_cell.angle_gamma   90.00
#
_symmetry.space_group_name_H-M   'P 1'
#
loop_
_entity.id
_entity.type
_entity.pdbx_description
1 polymer ?
#
loop_
_entity_poly.entity_id
_entity_poly.type
_entity_poly.pdbx_seq_one_letter_code
_entity_poly.pdbx_strand_id
1 'polypeptide(L)'
;MILLFCLSPITASAESLKKSIAADLDLDGRVERIEIDGEREQALHIRRGKKLLWQGVPATWQPWKIQIADVDGDGRSEIIVGVFKATKFFTKPHNCLFIYGFSGNSVFPKWLGSSLSRPFTDFVFADLDSEAGDELIAIETTLEERKSLAVYHWNSFGFTLDRRRGKWQMARFLDVKKDTILINADRKQIFLAKDHMRSR
;
A
#
# COMPACT_ATOMS: atom_id res chain seq x y z
N MET A 1 5.11 -52.22 -22.76
CA MET A 1 6.04 -51.13 -22.42
C MET A 1 5.25 -49.84 -22.35
N ILE A 2 4.80 -49.47 -21.14
CA ILE A 2 4.01 -48.25 -20.92
C ILE A 2 5.02 -47.12 -20.68
N LEU A 3 5.10 -46.15 -21.59
CA LEU A 3 5.87 -44.93 -21.36
C LEU A 3 5.14 -44.10 -20.30
N LEU A 4 5.73 -44.04 -19.11
CA LEU A 4 5.36 -43.12 -18.05
C LEU A 4 5.93 -41.73 -18.43
N PHE A 5 5.11 -40.85 -18.99
CA PHE A 5 5.48 -39.43 -19.11
C PHE A 5 5.38 -38.80 -17.72
N CYS A 6 6.52 -38.72 -17.04
CA CYS A 6 6.66 -37.92 -15.83
C CYS A 6 6.69 -36.45 -16.25
N LEU A 7 5.52 -35.80 -16.27
CA LEU A 7 5.44 -34.35 -16.38
C LEU A 7 5.94 -33.76 -15.06
N SER A 8 7.23 -33.42 -15.01
CA SER A 8 7.74 -32.56 -13.95
C SER A 8 6.97 -31.24 -14.00
N PRO A 9 6.35 -30.78 -12.90
CA PRO A 9 5.76 -29.47 -12.90
C PRO A 9 6.87 -28.45 -13.14
N ILE A 10 6.68 -27.62 -14.17
CA ILE A 10 7.48 -26.43 -14.41
C ILE A 10 7.27 -25.55 -13.18
N THR A 11 8.23 -25.54 -12.26
CA THR A 11 8.27 -24.53 -11.21
C THR A 11 8.57 -23.21 -11.91
N ALA A 12 7.53 -22.42 -12.15
CA ALA A 12 7.72 -21.00 -12.39
C ALA A 12 8.50 -20.45 -11.20
N SER A 13 9.76 -20.10 -11.40
CA SER A 13 10.52 -19.33 -10.42
C SER A 13 9.79 -17.99 -10.27
N ALA A 14 9.01 -17.86 -9.20
CA ALA A 14 8.49 -16.58 -8.78
C ALA A 14 9.71 -15.73 -8.43
N GLU A 15 10.05 -14.80 -9.32
CA GLU A 15 11.07 -13.79 -9.08
C GLU A 15 10.80 -13.15 -7.71
N SER A 16 11.79 -13.20 -6.81
CA SER A 16 11.56 -12.81 -5.42
C SER A 16 11.30 -11.31 -5.35
N LEU A 17 10.17 -10.96 -4.73
CA LEU A 17 9.81 -9.56 -4.55
C LEU A 17 10.82 -8.90 -3.61
N LYS A 18 11.71 -8.10 -4.19
CA LYS A 18 12.62 -7.21 -3.47
C LYS A 18 12.24 -5.78 -3.78
N LYS A 19 11.71 -5.08 -2.78
CA LYS A 19 11.34 -3.66 -2.86
C LYS A 19 12.03 -2.93 -1.72
N SER A 20 12.54 -1.73 -1.99
CA SER A 20 13.16 -0.90 -0.97
C SER A 20 12.78 0.57 -1.13
N ILE A 21 12.50 1.24 -0.02
CA ILE A 21 12.34 2.69 0.06
C ILE A 21 13.28 3.20 1.16
N ALA A 22 13.78 4.42 1.01
CA ALA A 22 14.61 5.08 2.01
C ALA A 22 13.97 6.41 2.41
N ALA A 23 13.80 6.63 3.71
CA ALA A 23 13.27 7.88 4.28
C ALA A 23 13.79 8.07 5.71
N ASP A 24 13.86 9.31 6.15
CA ASP A 24 14.05 9.65 7.57
C ASP A 24 12.67 9.57 8.25
N LEU A 25 12.38 8.41 8.86
CA LEU A 25 11.02 8.12 9.35
C LEU A 25 10.73 8.83 10.68
N ASP A 26 11.75 9.09 11.49
CA ASP A 26 11.62 9.71 12.80
C ASP A 26 12.15 11.16 12.88
N LEU A 27 12.56 11.72 11.74
CA LEU A 27 13.09 13.07 11.60
C LEU A 27 14.33 13.33 12.47
N ASP A 28 15.15 12.29 12.70
CA ASP A 28 16.39 12.41 13.48
C ASP A 28 17.61 12.79 12.60
N GLY A 29 17.39 13.00 11.30
CA GLY A 29 18.41 13.32 10.31
C GLY A 29 19.13 12.09 9.76
N ARG A 30 18.74 10.87 10.16
CA ARG A 30 19.30 9.61 9.67
C ARG A 30 18.25 8.87 8.88
N VAL A 31 18.67 8.36 7.72
CA VAL A 31 17.77 7.64 6.82
C VAL A 31 17.63 6.18 7.24
N GLU A 32 16.39 5.75 7.40
CA GLU A 32 16.00 4.35 7.45
C GLU A 32 15.75 3.79 6.04
N ARG A 33 16.15 2.55 5.84
CA ARG A 33 15.78 1.76 4.66
C ARG A 33 14.74 0.74 5.05
N ILE A 34 13.60 0.79 4.37
CA ILE A 34 12.46 -0.11 4.51
C ILE A 34 12.51 -1.07 3.33
N GLU A 35 12.58 -2.37 3.59
CA GLU A 35 12.78 -3.41 2.57
C GLU A 35 11.75 -4.52 2.72
N ILE A 36 11.07 -4.87 1.62
CA ILE A 36 10.38 -6.16 1.49
C ILE A 36 11.33 -7.15 0.85
N ASP A 37 11.51 -8.30 1.50
CA ASP A 37 12.23 -9.47 1.00
C ASP A 37 11.37 -10.72 1.21
N GLY A 38 10.66 -11.13 0.17
CA GLY A 38 9.73 -12.27 0.22
C GLY A 38 10.40 -13.64 0.45
N GLU A 39 11.74 -13.73 0.40
CA GLU A 39 12.49 -14.97 0.67
C GLU A 39 12.67 -15.24 2.18
N ARG A 40 12.39 -14.23 3.02
CA ARG A 40 12.57 -14.32 4.48
C ARG A 40 11.23 -14.60 5.16
N GLU A 41 11.27 -15.25 6.32
CA GLU A 41 10.05 -15.54 7.08
C GLU A 41 9.29 -14.26 7.46
N GLN A 42 10.01 -13.26 8.00
CA GLN A 42 9.52 -11.90 8.15
C GLN A 42 10.01 -11.11 6.95
N ALA A 43 9.09 -10.61 6.13
CA ALA A 43 9.43 -10.03 4.84
C ALA A 43 9.79 -8.55 4.94
N LEU A 44 9.19 -7.78 5.86
CA LEU A 44 9.46 -6.36 6.02
C LEU A 44 10.63 -6.15 6.99
N HIS A 45 11.63 -5.38 6.59
CA HIS A 45 12.79 -5.02 7.40
C HIS A 45 13.00 -3.52 7.40
N ILE A 46 13.40 -2.98 8.54
CA ILE A 46 13.83 -1.59 8.67
C ILE A 46 15.27 -1.57 9.16
N ARG A 47 16.13 -0.89 8.42
CA ARG A 47 17.56 -0.81 8.69
C ARG A 47 18.02 0.64 8.76
N ARG A 48 19.00 0.90 9.62
CA ARG A 48 19.78 2.15 9.62
C ARG A 48 21.24 1.79 9.40
N GLY A 49 21.75 2.10 8.20
CA GLY A 49 23.03 1.57 7.73
C GLY A 49 23.02 0.03 7.73
N LYS A 50 23.95 -0.59 8.47
CA LYS A 50 24.03 -2.06 8.63
C LYS A 50 23.18 -2.60 9.78
N LYS A 51 22.67 -1.74 10.67
CA LYS A 51 21.89 -2.17 11.84
C LYS A 51 20.46 -2.49 11.41
N LEU A 52 20.00 -3.69 11.71
CA LEU A 52 18.58 -4.03 11.68
C LEU A 52 17.90 -3.41 12.89
N LEU A 53 16.93 -2.52 12.65
CA LEU A 53 16.15 -1.88 13.71
C LEU A 53 14.90 -2.70 14.04
N TRP A 54 14.24 -3.22 13.00
CA TRP A 54 13.02 -4.00 13.15
C TRP A 54 12.80 -4.93 11.96
N GLN A 55 12.09 -6.03 12.18
CA GLN A 55 11.56 -6.90 11.14
C GLN A 55 10.17 -7.42 11.51
N GLY A 56 9.33 -7.66 10.52
CA GLY A 56 7.99 -8.20 10.71
C GLY A 56 7.27 -8.43 9.39
N VAL A 57 5.94 -8.57 9.46
CA VAL A 57 5.07 -8.93 8.32
C VAL A 57 5.48 -10.28 7.70
N PRO A 58 4.80 -11.39 8.05
CA PRO A 58 5.12 -12.70 7.49
C PRO A 58 5.12 -12.71 5.96
N ALA A 59 6.12 -13.35 5.33
CA ALA A 59 6.13 -13.56 3.87
C ALA A 59 4.93 -14.37 3.39
N THR A 60 4.37 -15.22 4.24
CA THR A 60 3.11 -15.96 3.95
C THR A 60 1.91 -15.03 3.74
N TRP A 61 1.99 -13.78 4.19
CA TRP A 61 0.97 -12.76 3.91
C TRP A 61 1.19 -12.05 2.56
N GLN A 62 2.22 -12.43 1.80
CA GLN A 62 2.50 -11.94 0.45
C GLN A 62 2.45 -10.41 0.38
N PRO A 63 3.32 -9.69 1.13
CA PRO A 63 3.44 -8.25 0.98
C PRO A 63 3.81 -7.94 -0.47
N TRP A 64 3.10 -7.01 -1.10
CA TRP A 64 3.23 -6.72 -2.54
C TRP A 64 3.51 -5.25 -2.84
N LYS A 65 3.34 -4.34 -1.88
CA LYS A 65 3.64 -2.91 -2.02
C LYS A 65 4.07 -2.30 -0.68
N ILE A 66 5.01 -1.35 -0.74
CA ILE A 66 5.37 -0.44 0.35
C ILE A 66 5.18 1.00 -0.10
N GLN A 67 4.71 1.86 0.81
CA GLN A 67 4.71 3.32 0.70
C GLN A 67 5.10 3.95 2.02
N ILE A 68 5.47 5.22 1.95
CA ILE A 68 5.79 6.07 3.09
C ILE A 68 4.99 7.36 2.88
N ALA A 69 4.22 7.75 3.89
CA ALA A 69 3.33 8.91 3.85
C ALA A 69 3.04 9.38 5.28
N ASP A 70 2.79 10.66 5.47
CA ASP A 70 2.30 11.20 6.75
C ASP A 70 0.78 11.03 6.76
N VAL A 71 0.30 9.88 7.23
CA VAL A 71 -1.10 9.47 7.09
C VAL A 71 -2.00 10.23 8.05
N ASP A 72 -1.52 10.54 9.25
CA ASP A 72 -2.33 11.18 10.29
C ASP A 72 -1.99 12.65 10.55
N GLY A 73 -1.09 13.24 9.77
CA GLY A 73 -0.78 14.66 9.78
C GLY A 73 0.08 15.09 10.97
N ASP A 74 0.79 14.15 11.61
CA ASP A 74 1.65 14.46 12.76
C ASP A 74 3.05 14.96 12.34
N GLY A 75 3.31 15.01 11.03
CA GLY A 75 4.56 15.44 10.43
C GLY A 75 5.60 14.32 10.31
N ARG A 76 5.36 13.14 10.88
CA ARG A 76 6.20 11.94 10.71
C ARG A 76 5.55 11.02 9.69
N SER A 77 6.37 10.24 9.00
CA SER A 77 5.83 9.30 8.02
C SER A 77 5.59 7.92 8.60
N GLU A 78 4.44 7.35 8.27
CA GLU A 78 4.13 5.95 8.48
C GLU A 78 4.73 5.07 7.39
N ILE A 79 4.83 3.77 7.72
CA ILE A 79 5.13 2.71 6.78
C ILE A 79 3.82 2.03 6.41
N ILE A 80 3.49 2.04 5.13
CA ILE A 80 2.29 1.44 4.59
C ILE A 80 2.66 0.19 3.79
N VAL A 81 1.98 -0.92 4.05
CA VAL A 81 2.22 -2.21 3.41
C VAL A 81 0.92 -2.76 2.84
N GLY A 82 0.92 -3.01 1.54
CA GLY A 82 -0.10 -3.86 0.90
C GLY A 82 0.27 -5.32 1.07
N VAL A 83 -0.65 -6.14 1.61
CA VAL A 83 -0.47 -7.59 1.77
C VAL A 83 -1.61 -8.35 1.10
N PHE A 84 -1.38 -9.60 0.71
CA PHE A 84 -2.40 -10.47 0.10
C PHE A 84 -2.56 -11.74 0.94
N LYS A 85 -3.60 -11.77 1.78
CA LYS A 85 -3.79 -12.85 2.75
C LYS A 85 -5.25 -13.14 3.02
N ALA A 86 -5.53 -14.34 3.53
CA ALA A 86 -6.80 -14.62 4.20
C ALA A 86 -6.80 -13.98 5.60
N THR A 87 -7.97 -13.58 6.08
CA THR A 87 -8.20 -13.10 7.45
C THR A 87 -9.21 -13.99 8.16
N LYS A 88 -9.40 -13.78 9.48
CA LYS A 88 -10.31 -14.60 10.29
C LYS A 88 -11.73 -14.65 9.71
N PHE A 89 -12.23 -13.52 9.19
CA PHE A 89 -13.58 -13.40 8.68
C PHE A 89 -13.68 -13.56 7.15
N PHE A 90 -12.55 -13.45 6.43
CA PHE A 90 -12.49 -13.61 4.98
C PHE A 90 -11.43 -14.65 4.62
N THR A 91 -11.86 -15.90 4.46
CA THR A 91 -10.98 -17.06 4.26
C THR A 91 -10.36 -17.12 2.87
N LYS A 92 -10.95 -16.42 1.88
CA LYS A 92 -10.32 -16.22 0.57
C LYS A 92 -9.30 -15.09 0.66
N PRO A 93 -8.05 -15.30 0.21
CA PRO A 93 -7.05 -14.25 0.17
C PRO A 93 -7.52 -13.02 -0.61
N HIS A 94 -7.26 -11.84 -0.06
CA HIS A 94 -7.59 -10.55 -0.64
C HIS A 94 -6.53 -9.53 -0.21
N ASN A 95 -6.53 -8.38 -0.88
CA ASN A 95 -5.64 -7.28 -0.53
C ASN A 95 -6.08 -6.66 0.80
N CYS A 96 -5.14 -6.57 1.73
CA CYS A 96 -5.25 -5.83 2.98
C CYS A 96 -4.22 -4.70 2.97
N LEU A 97 -4.48 -3.66 3.75
CA LEU A 97 -3.62 -2.47 3.86
C LEU A 97 -3.25 -2.27 5.32
N PHE A 98 -1.96 -2.35 5.63
CA PHE A 98 -1.43 -2.19 6.98
C PHE A 98 -0.59 -0.92 7.08
N ILE A 99 -0.75 -0.21 8.19
CA ILE A 99 -0.08 1.05 8.48
C ILE A 99 0.61 0.90 9.83
N TYR A 100 1.90 1.20 9.82
CA TYR A 100 2.75 1.12 10.99
C TYR A 100 3.39 2.47 11.26
N GLY A 101 3.34 2.90 12.52
CA GLY A 101 4.14 4.01 13.01
C GLY A 101 5.55 3.56 13.36
N PHE A 102 6.49 4.50 13.37
CA PHE A 102 7.88 4.27 13.73
C PHE A 102 8.36 5.29 14.76
N SER A 103 9.05 4.81 15.80
CA SER A 103 9.63 5.64 16.87
C SER A 103 11.11 5.30 17.08
N GLY A 104 11.89 5.35 15.99
CA GLY A 104 13.35 5.24 15.96
C GLY A 104 13.92 3.83 16.16
N ASN A 105 13.41 3.07 17.14
CA ASN A 105 13.82 1.67 17.34
C ASN A 105 12.61 0.75 17.63
N SER A 106 11.40 1.25 17.39
CA SER A 106 10.18 0.47 17.51
C SER A 106 9.25 0.74 16.33
N VAL A 107 8.54 -0.29 15.92
CA VAL A 107 7.46 -0.23 14.93
C VAL A 107 6.21 -0.75 15.61
N PHE A 108 5.11 -0.02 15.47
CA PHE A 108 3.84 -0.38 16.08
C PHE A 108 2.70 -0.23 15.08
N PRO A 109 1.67 -1.09 15.13
CA PRO A 109 0.54 -0.98 14.22
C PRO A 109 -0.27 0.28 14.56
N LYS A 110 -0.45 1.18 13.58
CA LYS A 110 -1.46 2.25 13.65
C LYS A 110 -2.81 1.74 13.13
N TRP A 111 -2.80 0.95 12.04
CA TRP A 111 -4.02 0.38 11.48
C TRP A 111 -3.75 -0.91 10.69
N LEU A 112 -4.52 -1.97 10.95
CA LEU A 112 -4.40 -3.26 10.26
C LEU A 112 -5.71 -3.61 9.54
N GLY A 113 -5.96 -2.91 8.43
CA GLY A 113 -7.22 -3.01 7.69
C GLY A 113 -7.33 -4.26 6.83
N SER A 114 -8.37 -5.06 7.06
CA SER A 114 -8.69 -6.21 6.19
C SER A 114 -9.12 -5.76 4.79
N SER A 115 -9.89 -4.67 4.69
CA SER A 115 -10.36 -4.09 3.43
C SER A 115 -10.65 -2.60 3.64
N LEU A 116 -10.71 -1.85 2.54
CA LEU A 116 -11.35 -0.53 2.50
C LEU A 116 -12.86 -0.71 2.37
N SER A 117 -13.59 0.33 1.95
CA SER A 117 -15.03 0.19 1.75
C SER A 117 -15.39 -0.77 0.60
N ARG A 118 -14.43 -1.13 -0.26
CA ARG A 118 -14.51 -2.23 -1.25
C ARG A 118 -13.16 -2.94 -1.41
N PRO A 119 -13.13 -4.16 -1.99
CA PRO A 119 -11.89 -4.78 -2.40
C PRO A 119 -11.11 -3.87 -3.34
N PHE A 120 -9.82 -3.69 -3.11
CA PHE A 120 -8.96 -2.82 -3.90
C PHE A 120 -7.85 -3.61 -4.57
N THR A 121 -7.38 -3.13 -5.73
CA THR A 121 -6.30 -3.74 -6.50
C THR A 121 -5.00 -2.95 -6.46
N ASP A 122 -5.06 -1.67 -6.15
CA ASP A 122 -3.88 -0.83 -5.94
C ASP A 122 -4.24 0.38 -5.07
N PHE A 123 -3.23 1.02 -4.48
CA PHE A 123 -3.40 2.23 -3.66
C PHE A 123 -2.18 3.15 -3.74
N VAL A 124 -2.36 4.45 -3.50
CA VAL A 124 -1.30 5.46 -3.34
C VAL A 124 -1.66 6.46 -2.26
N PHE A 125 -0.66 7.17 -1.75
CA PHE A 125 -0.83 8.29 -0.85
C PHE A 125 -0.33 9.57 -1.50
N ALA A 126 -1.07 10.66 -1.31
CA ALA A 126 -0.70 12.01 -1.75
C ALA A 126 -1.47 13.03 -0.92
N ASP A 127 -0.89 14.21 -0.76
CA ASP A 127 -1.49 15.42 -0.18
C ASP A 127 -2.40 16.09 -1.23
N LEU A 128 -3.68 15.78 -1.14
CA LEU A 128 -4.77 16.34 -1.93
C LEU A 128 -5.60 17.37 -1.13
N ASP A 129 -5.53 17.35 0.20
CA ASP A 129 -6.01 18.38 1.13
C ASP A 129 -4.93 18.79 2.15
N SER A 130 -4.97 20.04 2.64
CA SER A 130 -3.90 20.58 3.50
C SER A 130 -4.02 20.26 4.98
N GLU A 131 -5.07 19.57 5.43
CA GLU A 131 -5.47 19.60 6.85
C GLU A 131 -5.56 18.21 7.52
N ALA A 132 -5.63 17.10 6.76
CA ALA A 132 -5.94 15.78 7.32
C ALA A 132 -4.83 14.71 7.20
N GLY A 133 -3.61 15.11 6.83
CA GLY A 133 -2.54 14.20 6.42
C GLY A 133 -2.69 13.76 4.96
N ASP A 134 -1.77 12.93 4.48
CA ASP A 134 -1.81 12.39 3.12
C ASP A 134 -3.03 11.49 2.92
N GLU A 135 -3.85 11.79 1.91
CA GLU A 135 -4.99 10.96 1.57
C GLU A 135 -4.58 9.61 0.99
N LEU A 136 -5.39 8.60 1.27
CA LEU A 136 -5.36 7.31 0.60
C LEU A 136 -6.21 7.36 -0.67
N ILE A 137 -5.58 7.10 -1.82
CA ILE A 137 -6.26 6.93 -3.10
C ILE A 137 -6.18 5.46 -3.50
N ALA A 138 -7.33 4.80 -3.62
CA ALA A 138 -7.42 3.38 -3.95
C ALA A 138 -8.12 3.14 -5.29
N ILE A 139 -7.63 2.15 -6.04
CA ILE A 139 -8.35 1.57 -7.18
C ILE A 139 -9.16 0.38 -6.65
N GLU A 140 -10.46 0.56 -6.53
CA GLU A 140 -11.40 -0.40 -5.99
C GLU A 140 -12.12 -1.19 -7.08
N THR A 141 -12.63 -2.36 -6.70
CA THR A 141 -13.49 -3.20 -7.55
C THR A 141 -14.92 -3.14 -7.02
N THR A 142 -15.84 -2.74 -7.89
CA THR A 142 -17.28 -2.69 -7.61
C THR A 142 -17.92 -4.08 -7.64
N LEU A 143 -19.16 -4.22 -7.17
CA LEU A 143 -19.93 -5.47 -7.28
C LEU A 143 -20.18 -5.91 -8.73
N GLU A 144 -20.12 -4.98 -9.68
CA GLU A 144 -20.23 -5.28 -11.11
C GLU A 144 -18.86 -5.56 -11.76
N GLU A 145 -17.84 -5.87 -10.96
CA GLU A 145 -16.47 -6.16 -11.39
C GLU A 145 -15.78 -5.01 -12.16
N ARG A 146 -16.31 -3.79 -12.02
CA ARG A 146 -15.71 -2.56 -12.57
C ARG A 146 -14.72 -1.91 -11.62
N LYS A 147 -13.76 -1.18 -12.17
CA LYS A 147 -12.82 -0.34 -11.42
C LYS A 147 -13.42 1.02 -11.09
N SER A 148 -13.17 1.49 -9.88
CA SER A 148 -13.46 2.84 -9.41
C SER A 148 -12.28 3.40 -8.63
N LEU A 149 -12.12 4.71 -8.67
CA LEU A 149 -11.15 5.44 -7.87
C LEU A 149 -11.84 5.94 -6.61
N ALA A 150 -11.28 5.65 -5.45
CA ALA A 150 -11.77 6.12 -4.15
C ALA A 150 -10.68 6.94 -3.46
N VAL A 151 -11.07 8.05 -2.83
CA VAL A 151 -10.19 8.92 -2.05
C VAL A 151 -10.70 8.95 -0.62
N TYR A 152 -9.77 8.80 0.33
CA TYR A 152 -10.04 8.70 1.75
C TYR A 152 -9.11 9.60 2.55
N HIS A 153 -9.63 10.25 3.59
CA HIS A 153 -8.83 10.87 4.64
C HIS A 153 -8.76 9.99 5.90
N TRP A 154 -7.72 10.21 6.69
CA TRP A 154 -7.56 9.58 8.00
C TRP A 154 -8.42 10.27 9.06
N ASN A 155 -9.11 9.50 9.90
CA ASN A 155 -10.05 10.02 10.92
C ASN A 155 -9.67 9.62 12.36
N SER A 156 -8.38 9.44 12.63
CA SER A 156 -7.81 8.99 13.91
C SER A 156 -8.09 7.53 14.31
N PHE A 157 -9.08 6.87 13.69
CA PHE A 157 -9.36 5.45 13.90
C PHE A 157 -9.09 4.60 12.65
N GLY A 158 -9.24 5.19 11.48
CA GLY A 158 -9.11 4.53 10.19
C GLY A 158 -9.34 5.53 9.07
N PHE A 159 -10.05 5.10 8.03
CA PHE A 159 -10.30 5.92 6.85
C PHE A 159 -11.79 6.24 6.67
N THR A 160 -12.08 7.49 6.36
CA THR A 160 -13.39 7.93 5.87
C THR A 160 -13.33 8.08 4.35
N LEU A 161 -14.35 7.58 3.63
CA LEU A 161 -14.44 7.80 2.18
C LEU A 161 -14.96 9.20 1.88
N ASP A 162 -14.18 10.02 1.16
CA ASP A 162 -14.59 11.36 0.75
C ASP A 162 -15.30 11.36 -0.59
N ARG A 163 -14.68 10.70 -1.57
CA ARG A 163 -15.17 10.69 -2.95
C ARG A 163 -14.84 9.39 -3.63
N ARG A 164 -15.77 8.95 -4.47
CA ARG A 164 -15.57 7.84 -5.39
C ARG A 164 -16.01 8.24 -6.79
N ARG A 165 -15.24 7.84 -7.79
CA ARG A 165 -15.57 8.05 -9.20
C ARG A 165 -15.26 6.82 -10.02
N GLY A 166 -16.08 6.58 -11.04
CA GLY A 166 -15.75 5.69 -12.14
C GLY A 166 -16.50 4.37 -12.16
N LYS A 167 -16.51 3.79 -13.36
CA LYS A 167 -17.07 2.48 -13.69
C LYS A 167 -16.32 1.96 -14.92
N TRP A 168 -15.03 1.66 -14.71
CA TRP A 168 -14.10 1.32 -15.80
C TRP A 168 -13.86 -0.18 -15.88
N GLN A 169 -13.41 -0.68 -17.02
CA GLN A 169 -12.91 -2.06 -17.09
C GLN A 169 -11.54 -2.17 -16.42
N MET A 170 -10.69 -1.17 -16.67
CA MET A 170 -9.33 -1.10 -16.15
C MET A 170 -9.05 0.29 -15.61
N ALA A 171 -8.34 0.35 -14.48
CA ALA A 171 -7.69 1.55 -14.01
C ALA A 171 -6.30 1.21 -13.41
N ARG A 172 -5.32 2.11 -13.57
CA ARG A 172 -4.01 2.02 -12.93
C ARG A 172 -3.41 3.41 -12.71
N PHE A 173 -2.61 3.56 -11.67
CA PHE A 173 -1.78 4.76 -11.48
C PHE A 173 -0.68 4.79 -12.56
N LEU A 174 -0.39 5.99 -13.08
CA LEU A 174 0.68 6.23 -14.05
C LEU A 174 1.81 7.05 -13.46
N ASP A 175 1.46 8.12 -12.74
CA ASP A 175 2.41 9.01 -12.07
C ASP A 175 1.80 9.48 -10.75
N VAL A 176 2.63 9.59 -9.72
CA VAL A 176 2.21 9.93 -8.35
C VAL A 176 3.27 10.84 -7.77
N LYS A 177 2.86 12.06 -7.43
CA LYS A 177 3.66 13.04 -6.72
C LYS A 177 2.95 13.40 -5.42
N LYS A 178 3.63 14.20 -4.59
CA LYS A 178 3.08 14.63 -3.31
C LYS A 178 1.73 15.30 -3.46
N ASP A 179 1.51 16.11 -4.50
CA ASP A 179 0.31 16.94 -4.67
C ASP A 179 -0.56 16.58 -5.89
N THR A 180 -0.12 15.61 -6.69
CA THR A 180 -0.72 15.32 -8.00
C THR A 180 -0.64 13.84 -8.34
N ILE A 181 -1.70 13.33 -8.96
CA ILE A 181 -1.82 11.93 -9.38
C ILE A 181 -2.36 11.85 -10.80
N LEU A 182 -1.68 11.08 -11.64
CA LEU A 182 -2.13 10.72 -12.98
C LEU A 182 -2.57 9.25 -13.02
N ILE A 183 -3.77 9.01 -13.52
CA ILE A 183 -4.38 7.67 -13.62
C ILE A 183 -4.75 7.40 -15.07
N ASN A 184 -4.54 6.16 -15.52
CA ASN A 184 -5.15 5.65 -16.74
C ASN A 184 -6.41 4.88 -16.37
N ALA A 185 -7.55 5.22 -16.98
CA ALA A 185 -8.80 4.48 -16.85
C ALA A 185 -9.44 4.29 -18.23
N ASP A 186 -9.55 3.04 -18.68
CA ASP A 186 -10.00 2.68 -20.04
C ASP A 186 -9.36 3.53 -21.14
N ARG A 187 -8.03 3.69 -21.08
CA ARG A 187 -7.21 4.52 -22.01
C ARG A 187 -7.44 6.03 -21.93
N LYS A 188 -8.28 6.51 -21.02
CA LYS A 188 -8.41 7.94 -20.70
C LYS A 188 -7.51 8.30 -19.52
N GLN A 189 -6.94 9.50 -19.55
CA GLN A 189 -6.18 10.04 -18.42
C GLN A 189 -7.11 10.78 -17.46
N ILE A 190 -6.96 10.50 -16.18
CA ILE A 190 -7.63 11.20 -15.08
C ILE A 190 -6.55 11.83 -14.23
N PHE A 191 -6.71 13.12 -13.95
CA PHE A 191 -5.79 13.89 -13.12
C PHE A 191 -6.49 14.24 -11.81
N LEU A 192 -5.80 13.99 -10.69
CA LEU A 192 -6.12 14.53 -9.38
C LEU A 192 -5.00 15.49 -8.98
N ALA A 193 -5.36 16.61 -8.39
CA ALA A 193 -4.44 17.57 -7.81
C ALA A 193 -4.98 18.06 -6.48
N LYS A 194 -4.09 18.59 -5.64
CA LYS A 194 -4.46 19.29 -4.41
C LYS A 194 -5.49 20.39 -4.69
N ASP A 195 -6.56 20.39 -3.90
CA ASP A 195 -7.58 21.43 -4.00
C ASP A 195 -7.00 22.75 -3.43
N HIS A 196 -6.65 23.70 -4.31
CA HIS A 196 -6.12 25.02 -3.90
C HIS A 196 -7.17 25.96 -3.24
N MET A 197 -8.40 25.49 -3.00
CA MET A 197 -9.55 26.35 -2.68
C MET A 197 -10.34 25.86 -1.47
N ARG A 198 -9.88 26.15 -0.24
CA ARG A 198 -10.74 26.40 0.94
C ARG A 198 -10.05 27.33 1.96
N SER A 199 -9.94 28.62 1.64
CA SER A 199 -10.12 29.64 2.68
C SER A 199 -11.63 29.81 2.87
N ARG A 200 -12.18 29.32 3.99
CA ARG A 200 -13.47 29.78 4.49
C ARG A 200 -13.25 30.47 5.82
#